data_AF-A0A538L633-F1
#
_entry.id   AF-A0A538L633-F1
#
_cell.length_a   1.000
_cell.length_b   1.000
_cell.length_c   1.000
_cell.angle_alpha   90.00
_cell.angle_beta   90.00
_cell.angle_gamma   90.00
#
_symmetry.space_group_name_H-M   'P 1'
#
loop_
_entity.id
_entity.type
_entity.pdbx_description
1 polymer ?
#
loop_
_entity_poly.entity_id
_entity_poly.type
_entity_poly.pdbx_seq_one_letter_code
_entity_poly.pdbx_strand_id
1 'polypeptide(L)'
;MRVRALVVAIAVLGAQALLAAPALAGGDGEGLVGETNDKVVTLFSLGLVVFFILAVTVGTLLQGVFERRKAARKAARLRGRTGW
;
A
#
# COMPACT_ATOMS: atom_id res chain seq x y z
N MET A 1 -20.42 7.09 -1.00
CA MET A 1 -20.00 6.53 0.31
C MET A 1 -19.99 5.00 0.32
N ARG A 2 -21.01 4.33 -0.25
CA ARG A 2 -21.12 2.86 -0.29
C ARG A 2 -19.93 2.12 -0.94
N VAL A 3 -19.42 2.63 -2.06
CA VAL A 3 -18.24 2.03 -2.74
C VAL A 3 -16.97 2.14 -1.88
N ARG A 4 -16.78 3.26 -1.17
CA ARG A 4 -15.64 3.42 -0.24
C ARG A 4 -15.74 2.47 0.95
N ALA A 5 -16.94 2.30 1.50
CA ALA A 5 -17.19 1.35 2.58
C ALA A 5 -16.95 -0.10 2.15
N LEU A 6 -17.37 -0.48 0.93
CA LEU A 6 -17.11 -1.81 0.37
C LEU A 6 -15.62 -2.06 0.12
N VAL A 7 -14.90 -1.08 -0.43
CA VAL A 7 -13.44 -1.20 -0.62
C VAL A 7 -12.72 -1.38 0.71
N VAL A 8 -13.11 -0.63 1.74
CA VAL A 8 -12.54 -0.77 3.09
C VAL A 8 -12.88 -2.13 3.70
N ALA A 9 -14.13 -2.59 3.58
CA ALA A 9 -14.54 -3.89 4.10
C ALA A 9 -13.78 -5.05 3.43
N ILE A 10 -13.61 -5.01 2.11
CA ILE A 10 -12.84 -6.01 1.37
C ILE A 10 -11.37 -5.98 1.77
N ALA A 11 -10.79 -4.78 1.95
CA ALA A 11 -9.40 -4.64 2.40
C ALA A 11 -9.20 -5.20 3.83
N VAL A 12 -10.14 -4.97 4.73
CA VAL A 12 -10.10 -5.48 6.12
C VAL A 12 -10.25 -7.00 6.15
N LEU A 13 -11.20 -7.56 5.40
CA LEU A 13 -11.37 -9.01 5.31
C LEU A 13 -10.17 -9.68 4.65
N GLY A 14 -9.60 -9.07 3.61
CA GLY A 14 -8.36 -9.54 2.98
C GLY A 14 -7.17 -9.52 3.94
N ALA A 15 -7.03 -8.46 4.72
CA ALA A 15 -5.99 -8.36 5.75
C ALA A 15 -6.16 -9.42 6.86
N GLN A 16 -7.39 -9.69 7.30
CA GLN A 16 -7.68 -10.75 8.26
C GLN A 16 -7.36 -12.14 7.70
N ALA A 17 -7.69 -12.41 6.45
CA ALA A 17 -7.37 -13.68 5.80
C ALA A 17 -5.84 -13.89 5.68
N LEU A 18 -5.07 -12.83 5.40
CA LEU A 18 -3.60 -12.87 5.35
C LEU A 18 -2.97 -13.18 6.72
N LEU A 19 -3.56 -12.69 7.81
CA LEU A 19 -3.08 -12.92 9.17
C LEU A 19 -3.51 -14.27 9.76
N ALA A 20 -4.44 -14.98 9.12
CA ALA A 20 -4.90 -16.31 9.53
C ALA A 20 -3.96 -17.46 9.10
N ALA A 21 -2.81 -17.16 8.48
CA ALA A 21 -1.80 -18.13 8.08
C ALA A 21 -1.39 -19.17 9.17
N PRO A 22 -1.21 -18.81 10.47
CA PRO A 22 -0.87 -19.80 11.50
C PRO A 22 -2.05 -20.73 11.85
N ALA A 23 -3.30 -20.34 11.57
CA ALA A 23 -4.47 -21.20 11.78
C ALA A 23 -4.64 -22.28 10.68
N LEU A 24 -3.87 -22.18 9.59
CA LEU A 24 -3.84 -23.14 8.47
C LEU A 24 -2.66 -24.11 8.56
N ALA A 25 -1.80 -23.99 9.58
CA ALA A 25 -0.65 -24.87 9.81
C ALA A 25 -1.13 -26.26 10.27
N GLY A 26 -1.02 -27.26 9.40
CA GLY A 26 -1.33 -28.66 9.73
C GLY A 26 -0.16 -29.37 10.42
N GLY A 27 -0.47 -30.23 11.38
CA GLY A 27 0.42 -31.28 11.93
C GLY A 27 1.55 -30.79 12.85
N ASP A 28 2.44 -29.94 12.31
CA ASP A 28 3.74 -29.61 12.92
C ASP A 28 3.88 -28.12 13.29
N GLY A 29 2.80 -27.33 13.18
CA GLY A 29 2.83 -25.89 13.46
C GLY A 29 3.61 -25.07 12.43
N GLU A 30 4.04 -25.70 11.34
CA GLU A 30 4.70 -25.04 10.22
C GLU A 30 3.70 -24.19 9.43
N GLY A 31 4.02 -22.90 9.24
CA GLY A 31 3.24 -22.01 8.39
C GLY A 31 3.30 -22.41 6.91
N LEU A 32 2.60 -21.67 6.05
CA LEU A 32 2.50 -21.92 4.60
C LEU A 32 3.84 -22.05 3.84
N VAL A 33 4.94 -21.60 4.44
CA VAL A 33 6.30 -21.58 3.86
C VAL A 33 7.17 -22.72 4.41
N GLY A 34 6.67 -23.55 5.32
CA GLY A 34 7.43 -24.59 6.01
C GLY A 34 8.33 -24.04 7.12
N GLU A 35 9.37 -24.80 7.48
CA GLU A 35 10.34 -24.40 8.50
C GLU A 35 11.02 -23.06 8.18
N THR A 36 11.00 -22.15 9.16
CA THR A 36 11.64 -20.84 9.03
C THR A 36 13.16 -20.99 9.13
N ASN A 37 13.85 -20.85 8.00
CA ASN A 37 15.31 -20.87 7.94
C ASN A 37 15.89 -19.46 7.74
N ASP A 38 17.17 -19.26 8.11
CA ASP A 38 17.88 -17.97 8.09
C ASP A 38 17.82 -17.27 6.71
N LYS A 39 17.85 -18.06 5.64
CA LYS A 39 17.67 -17.58 4.26
C LYS A 39 16.30 -16.92 4.03
N VAL A 40 15.22 -17.51 4.54
CA VAL A 40 13.85 -17.01 4.37
C VAL A 40 13.70 -15.69 5.10
N VAL A 41 14.19 -15.63 6.35
CA VAL A 41 14.14 -14.42 7.19
C VAL A 41 14.95 -13.29 6.57
N THR A 42 16.15 -13.59 6.06
CA THR A 42 17.02 -12.60 5.43
C THR A 42 16.41 -12.03 4.15
N LEU A 43 15.90 -12.88 3.25
CA LEU A 43 15.25 -12.42 2.02
C LEU A 43 13.97 -11.63 2.29
N PHE A 44 13.20 -12.05 3.30
CA PHE A 44 12.01 -11.30 3.73
C PHE A 44 12.38 -9.92 4.26
N SER A 45 13.38 -9.84 5.13
CA SER A 45 13.87 -8.58 5.70
C SER A 45 14.42 -7.63 4.62
N LEU A 46 15.18 -8.18 3.67
CA LEU A 46 15.68 -7.43 2.51
C LEU A 46 14.51 -6.90 1.66
N GLY A 47 13.53 -7.76 1.38
CA GLY A 47 12.32 -7.39 0.64
C GLY A 47 11.54 -6.26 1.32
N LEU A 48 11.40 -6.31 2.65
CA LEU A 48 10.72 -5.28 3.44
C LEU A 48 11.42 -3.92 3.32
N VAL A 49 12.75 -3.89 3.40
CA VAL A 49 13.54 -2.66 3.24
C VAL A 49 13.35 -2.07 1.83
N VAL A 50 13.50 -2.89 0.79
CA VAL A 50 13.32 -2.46 -0.60
C VAL A 50 11.89 -1.97 -0.85
N PHE A 51 10.89 -2.67 -0.30
CA PHE A 51 9.49 -2.28 -0.41
C PHE A 51 9.23 -0.88 0.15
N PHE A 52 9.73 -0.55 1.35
CA PHE A 52 9.52 0.76 1.93
C PHE A 52 10.20 1.89 1.16
N ILE A 53 11.41 1.65 0.66
CA ILE A 53 12.11 2.60 -0.22
C ILE A 53 11.24 2.90 -1.43
N LEU A 54 10.78 1.86 -2.14
CA LEU A 54 9.93 2.02 -3.32
C LEU A 54 8.59 2.67 -3.00
N ALA A 55 7.93 2.28 -1.90
CA ALA A 55 6.65 2.83 -1.50
C ALA A 55 6.75 4.34 -1.22
N VAL A 56 7.79 4.78 -0.50
CA VAL A 56 8.04 6.20 -0.24
C VAL A 56 8.36 6.93 -1.54
N THR A 57 9.28 6.41 -2.36
CA THR A 57 9.64 7.03 -3.65
C THR A 57 8.42 7.21 -4.56
N VAL A 58 7.63 6.16 -4.76
CA VAL A 58 6.43 6.21 -5.59
C VAL A 58 5.40 7.15 -4.98
N GLY A 59 5.21 7.12 -3.66
CA GLY A 59 4.35 8.05 -2.93
C GLY A 59 4.72 9.51 -3.18
N THR A 60 6.00 9.86 -3.08
CA THR A 60 6.51 11.23 -3.33
C THR A 60 6.30 11.66 -4.78
N LEU A 61 6.57 10.77 -5.75
CA LEU A 61 6.35 11.07 -7.17
C LEU A 61 4.85 11.32 -7.46
N LEU A 62 3.97 10.46 -6.94
CA LEU A 62 2.53 10.60 -7.09
C LEU A 62 2.00 11.89 -6.44
N GLN A 63 2.47 12.22 -5.24
CA GLN A 63 2.15 13.49 -4.58
C GLN A 63 2.52 14.67 -5.47
N GLY A 64 3.74 14.68 -6.02
CA GLY A 64 4.20 15.73 -6.94
C GLY A 64 3.32 15.88 -8.19
N VAL A 65 2.87 14.76 -8.78
CA VAL A 65 1.96 14.80 -9.94
C VAL A 65 0.60 15.40 -9.56
N PHE A 66 0.03 15.02 -8.41
CA PHE A 66 -1.25 15.54 -7.97
C PHE A 66 -1.20 17.02 -7.61
N GLU A 67 -0.12 17.51 -7.01
CA GLU A 67 0.08 18.92 -6.74
C GLU A 67 0.15 19.75 -8.02
N ARG A 68 0.92 19.30 -9.01
CA ARG A 68 0.97 19.95 -10.33
C ARG A 68 -0.41 20.08 -10.97
N ARG A 69 -1.21 19.01 -10.93
CA ARG A 69 -2.59 19.02 -11.47
C ARG A 69 -3.50 19.96 -10.68
N LYS A 70 -3.38 20.02 -9.36
CA LYS A 70 -4.15 20.95 -8.51
C LYS A 70 -3.75 22.40 -8.77
N ALA A 71 -2.46 22.68 -8.89
CA ALA A 71 -1.92 24.01 -9.19
C ALA A 71 -2.43 24.51 -10.54
N ALA A 72 -2.38 23.67 -11.59
CA ALA A 72 -2.90 24.02 -12.92
C ALA A 72 -4.39 24.38 -12.89
N ARG A 73 -5.21 23.60 -12.17
CA ARG A 73 -6.66 23.90 -11.99
C ARG A 73 -6.89 25.19 -11.21
N LYS A 74 -6.09 25.44 -10.16
CA LYS A 74 -6.17 26.67 -9.36
C LYS A 74 -5.80 27.88 -10.20
N ALA A 75 -4.74 27.81 -10.99
CA ALA A 75 -4.30 28.88 -11.89
C ALA A 75 -5.40 29.22 -12.92
N ALA A 76 -6.00 28.22 -13.57
CA ALA A 76 -7.11 28.42 -14.49
C ALA A 76 -8.31 29.10 -13.81
N ARG A 77 -8.66 28.68 -12.59
CA ARG A 77 -9.75 29.28 -11.80
C ARG A 77 -9.45 30.71 -11.36
N LEU A 78 -8.21 31.00 -10.99
CA LEU A 78 -7.78 32.35 -10.60
C LEU A 78 -7.82 33.30 -11.78
N ARG A 79 -7.33 32.89 -12.95
CA ARG A 79 -7.39 33.68 -14.20
C ARG A 79 -8.83 34.10 -14.55
N GLY A 80 -9.80 33.20 -14.36
CA GLY A 80 -11.22 33.53 -14.54
C GLY A 80 -11.83 34.46 -13.48
N ARG A 81 -11.22 34.60 -12.29
CA ARG A 81 -11.69 35.51 -11.22
C ARG A 81 -11.01 36.87 -11.23
N THR A 82 -9.73 36.94 -11.61
CA THR A 82 -8.94 38.17 -11.50
C THR A 82 -8.85 38.96 -12.80
N GLY A 83 -9.34 38.45 -13.94
CA GLY A 83 -9.53 39.24 -15.16
C GLY A 83 -8.25 39.86 -15.75
N TRP A 84 -7.08 39.30 -15.42
CA TRP A 84 -5.76 39.59 -16.00
C TRP A 84 -5.20 38.30 -16.61
#